data_AF-A0A6G8F2P3-F1
#
_entry.id   AF-A0A6G8F2P3-F1
#
_cell.length_a   1.000
_cell.length_b   1.000
_cell.length_c   1.000
_cell.angle_alpha   90.00
_cell.angle_beta   90.00
_cell.angle_gamma   90.00
#
_symmetry.space_group_name_H-M   'P 1'
#
loop_
_entity.id
_entity.type
_entity.pdbx_description
1 polymer ?
#
loop_
_entity_poly.entity_id
_entity_poly.type
_entity_poly.pdbx_seq_one_letter_code
_entity_poly.pdbx_strand_id
1 'polypeptide(L)'
;MFDFDKFINRPCIGEGLVEGIFGRKALYIPDNKEFQPFDVLIDFHKGYQEVKLKTAEAPVTSMGIAAFIRLCEMPKNYPKILQGDHLQIENQTFDIINVEYHIPGTEKVVLHEQCAPSPLYYP
;
A
#
# COMPACT_ATOMS: atom_id res chain seq x y z
N MET A 1 19.11 -23.47 7.58
CA MET A 1 19.37 -22.86 6.26
C MET A 1 19.35 -21.36 6.45
N PHE A 2 20.37 -20.63 5.99
CA PHE A 2 20.41 -19.18 6.13
C PHE A 2 19.40 -18.55 5.17
N ASP A 3 18.51 -17.73 5.70
CA ASP A 3 17.50 -17.01 4.93
C ASP A 3 18.10 -15.69 4.44
N PHE A 4 18.68 -15.75 3.23
CA PHE A 4 19.39 -14.63 2.62
C PHE A 4 18.45 -13.47 2.30
N ASP A 5 17.21 -13.78 1.88
CA ASP A 5 16.19 -12.79 1.57
C ASP A 5 15.78 -12.03 2.83
N LYS A 6 15.58 -12.75 3.94
CA LYS A 6 15.28 -12.11 5.22
C LYS A 6 16.44 -11.26 5.75
N PHE A 7 17.69 -11.69 5.53
CA PHE A 7 18.87 -10.94 5.96
C PHE A 7 19.03 -9.60 5.21
N ILE A 8 18.90 -9.62 3.88
CA ILE A 8 19.02 -8.42 3.04
C ILE A 8 17.86 -7.46 3.29
N ASN A 9 16.64 -7.98 3.45
CA ASN A 9 15.45 -7.14 3.62
C ASN A 9 15.17 -6.76 5.07
N ARG A 10 15.92 -7.28 6.05
CA ARG A 10 15.71 -7.02 7.49
C ARG A 10 15.62 -5.54 7.85
N PRO A 11 16.51 -4.65 7.35
CA PRO A 11 16.42 -3.21 7.61
C PRO A 11 15.17 -2.57 6.98
N CYS A 12 14.59 -3.22 5.97
CA CYS A 12 13.43 -2.79 5.20
C CYS A 12 12.12 -3.49 5.60
N ILE A 13 12.12 -4.48 6.50
CA ILE A 13 10.89 -5.16 6.95
C ILE A 13 10.60 -4.77 8.40
N GLY A 14 11.65 -4.48 9.18
CA GLY A 14 11.54 -4.44 10.61
C GLY A 14 11.37 -5.85 11.19
N GLU A 15 11.75 -6.04 12.45
CA GLU A 15 11.53 -7.32 13.12
C GLU A 15 11.35 -7.08 14.62
N GLY A 16 10.29 -7.67 15.21
CA GLY A 16 9.98 -7.50 16.63
C GLY A 16 9.58 -6.06 16.97
N LEU A 17 10.43 -5.36 17.73
CA LEU A 17 10.21 -3.99 18.21
C LEU A 17 10.83 -2.91 17.31
N VAL A 18 11.49 -3.31 16.22
CA VAL A 18 12.17 -2.38 15.32
C VAL A 18 11.31 -2.23 14.06
N GLU A 19 10.73 -1.04 13.88
CA GLU A 19 10.12 -0.66 12.60
C GLU A 19 11.23 -0.54 11.55
N GLY A 20 11.04 -1.22 10.42
CA GLY A 20 11.94 -1.10 9.28
C GLY A 20 11.86 0.31 8.68
N ILE A 21 12.83 0.66 7.84
CA ILE A 21 12.81 1.88 7.01
C ILE A 21 11.56 1.88 6.08
N PHE A 22 11.05 0.68 5.85
CA PHE A 22 9.89 0.32 5.06
C PHE A 22 9.04 -0.63 5.94
N GLY A 23 7.71 -0.58 5.83
CA GLY A 23 6.81 -1.46 6.58
C GLY A 23 6.03 -0.78 7.72
N ARG A 24 5.23 0.24 7.36
CA ARG A 24 4.11 0.65 8.18
C ARG A 24 3.07 -0.48 8.20
N LYS A 25 2.60 -0.86 9.39
CA LYS A 25 1.49 -1.82 9.50
C LYS A 25 0.20 -1.19 8.98
N ALA A 26 -0.47 -1.91 8.09
CA ALA A 26 -1.79 -1.56 7.59
C ALA A 26 -2.69 -2.80 7.63
N LEU A 27 -4.00 -2.57 7.76
CA LEU A 27 -5.00 -3.61 7.61
C LEU A 27 -5.50 -3.59 6.17
N TYR A 28 -5.24 -4.67 5.44
CA TYR A 28 -5.80 -4.91 4.12
C TYR A 28 -7.23 -5.44 4.27
N ILE A 29 -8.17 -4.83 3.55
CA ILE A 29 -9.60 -5.16 3.62
C ILE A 29 -10.05 -5.48 2.19
N PRO A 30 -10.18 -6.77 1.83
CA PRO A 30 -10.74 -7.16 0.53
C PRO A 30 -12.19 -6.69 0.42
N ASP A 31 -12.60 -6.20 -0.76
CA ASP A 31 -14.02 -5.90 -1.02
C ASP A 31 -14.85 -7.19 -1.12
N ASN A 32 -14.22 -8.29 -1.57
CA ASN A 32 -14.83 -9.61 -1.52
C ASN A 32 -14.95 -10.13 -0.08
N LYS A 33 -16.17 -10.16 0.44
CA LYS A 33 -16.56 -10.61 1.79
C LYS A 33 -16.24 -12.07 2.10
N GLU A 34 -15.86 -12.89 1.12
CA GLU A 34 -15.37 -14.25 1.34
C GLU A 34 -14.01 -14.28 2.04
N PHE A 35 -13.24 -13.19 1.95
CA PHE A 35 -11.92 -13.06 2.58
C PHE A 35 -12.00 -12.15 3.80
N GLN A 36 -11.36 -12.58 4.89
CA GLN A 36 -11.24 -11.76 6.08
C GLN A 36 -10.13 -10.72 5.89
N PRO A 37 -10.25 -9.53 6.51
CA PRO A 37 -9.16 -8.57 6.57
C PRO A 37 -7.89 -9.17 7.18
N PHE A 38 -6.72 -8.71 6.71
CA PHE A 38 -5.42 -9.21 7.16
C PHE A 38 -4.38 -8.10 7.26
N ASP A 39 -3.41 -8.28 8.16
CA ASP A 39 -2.33 -7.33 8.35
C ASP A 39 -1.29 -7.45 7.23
N VAL A 40 -0.81 -6.31 6.73
CA VAL A 40 0.29 -6.19 5.77
C VAL A 40 1.26 -5.10 6.19
N LEU A 41 2.50 -5.24 5.74
CA LEU A 41 3.52 -4.20 5.84
C LEU A 41 3.59 -3.43 4.53
N ILE A 42 3.45 -2.11 4.59
CA ILE A 42 3.41 -1.23 3.43
C ILE A 42 4.35 -0.04 3.55
N ASP A 43 4.71 0.54 2.41
CA ASP A 43 5.41 1.82 2.35
C ASP A 43 4.45 2.90 1.90
N PHE A 44 3.98 3.74 2.82
CA PHE A 44 2.90 4.68 2.59
C PHE A 44 3.40 6.12 2.36
N HIS A 45 2.89 6.76 1.31
CA HIS A 45 3.32 8.09 0.88
C HIS A 45 2.12 8.96 0.50
N LYS A 46 1.81 10.00 1.28
CA LYS A 46 0.72 10.96 0.98
C LYS A 46 1.06 12.01 -0.10
N GLY A 47 2.34 12.19 -0.42
CA GLY A 47 2.84 13.16 -1.38
C GLY A 47 3.75 12.52 -2.43
N TYR A 48 3.39 11.32 -2.89
CA TYR A 48 4.21 10.60 -3.84
C TYR A 48 4.26 11.36 -5.18
N GLN A 49 5.47 11.66 -5.64
CA GLN A 49 5.73 12.26 -6.94
C GLN A 49 6.49 11.27 -7.80
N GLU A 50 5.89 10.87 -8.92
CA GLU A 50 6.66 10.17 -9.94
C GLU A 50 7.64 11.12 -10.60
N VAL A 51 8.93 10.87 -10.40
CA VAL A 51 9.97 11.55 -11.16
C VAL A 51 9.94 10.97 -12.58
N LYS A 52 9.08 11.50 -13.43
CA LYS A 52 9.16 11.25 -14.87
C LYS A 52 10.41 11.94 -15.39
N LEU A 53 11.46 11.16 -15.66
CA LEU A 53 12.63 11.62 -16.40
C LEU A 53 12.16 12.07 -17.77
N LYS A 54 12.06 13.38 -17.99
CA LYS A 54 11.52 13.92 -19.23
C LYS A 54 12.54 13.93 -20.35
N THR A 55 12.08 13.46 -21.49
CA THR A 55 12.24 14.16 -22.77
C THR A 55 11.37 15.44 -22.76
N ALA A 56 12.03 16.60 -22.82
CA ALA A 56 11.61 17.93 -23.28
C ALA A 56 10.26 18.61 -22.92
N GLU A 57 9.24 17.99 -22.32
CA GLU A 57 7.95 18.67 -22.01
C GLU A 57 7.81 19.03 -20.53
N ALA A 58 6.98 20.01 -20.13
CA ALA A 58 6.78 20.47 -18.74
C ALA A 58 6.24 19.36 -17.80
N PRO A 59 6.58 19.34 -16.49
CA PRO A 59 6.29 18.19 -15.65
C PRO A 59 4.85 18.32 -15.21
N VAL A 60 3.98 17.41 -15.65
CA VAL A 60 2.68 17.26 -15.00
C VAL A 60 2.91 16.51 -13.70
N THR A 61 3.10 17.23 -12.60
CA THR A 61 3.21 16.65 -11.25
C THR A 61 1.81 16.49 -10.66
N SER A 62 1.21 15.31 -10.79
CA SER A 62 0.09 14.92 -9.94
C SER A 62 0.65 14.33 -8.65
N MET A 63 0.54 15.06 -7.54
CA MET A 63 0.83 14.48 -6.21
C MET A 63 -0.30 13.52 -5.85
N GLY A 64 0.04 12.25 -5.67
CA GLY A 64 -0.89 11.19 -5.30
C GLY A 64 -0.58 10.59 -3.94
N ILE A 65 -1.57 9.92 -3.36
CA ILE A 65 -1.38 9.04 -2.22
C ILE A 65 -1.07 7.66 -2.77
N ALA A 66 0.05 7.06 -2.37
CA ALA A 66 0.45 5.74 -2.83
C ALA A 66 0.90 4.88 -1.65
N ALA A 67 0.72 3.56 -1.78
CA ALA A 67 1.41 2.59 -0.95
C ALA A 67 2.14 1.56 -1.80
N PHE A 68 3.25 1.03 -1.30
CA PHE A 68 3.93 -0.10 -1.92
C PHE A 68 3.72 -1.34 -1.05
N ILE A 69 3.24 -2.41 -1.68
CA ILE A 69 2.91 -3.67 -1.00
C ILE A 69 3.76 -4.76 -1.62
N ARG A 70 4.46 -5.53 -0.77
CA ARG A 70 5.23 -6.68 -1.22
C ARG A 70 4.31 -7.89 -1.35
N LEU A 71 4.38 -8.57 -2.48
CA LEU A 71 3.55 -9.73 -2.77
C LEU A 71 3.85 -10.92 -1.85
N CYS A 72 5.02 -10.95 -1.20
CA CYS A 72 5.34 -11.96 -0.19
C CYS A 72 4.59 -11.77 1.15
N GLU A 73 4.08 -10.56 1.42
CA GLU A 73 3.23 -10.28 2.58
C GLU A 73 1.77 -10.68 2.34
N MET A 74 1.38 -10.87 1.07
CA MET A 74 0.03 -11.28 0.71
C MET A 74 -0.20 -12.75 1.06
N PRO A 75 -1.36 -13.11 1.64
CA PRO A 75 -1.64 -14.47 2.03
C PRO A 75 -1.82 -15.35 0.78
N LYS A 76 -1.47 -16.64 0.88
CA LYS A 76 -1.48 -17.56 -0.27
C LYS A 76 -2.84 -17.68 -0.98
N ASN A 77 -3.93 -17.47 -0.23
CA ASN A 77 -5.30 -17.48 -0.76
C ASN A 77 -5.75 -16.13 -1.32
N TYR A 78 -4.96 -15.07 -1.16
CA TYR A 78 -5.20 -13.74 -1.75
C TYR A 78 -3.89 -13.14 -2.31
N PRO A 79 -3.25 -13.77 -3.31
CA PRO A 79 -1.90 -13.38 -3.74
C PRO A 79 -1.86 -12.14 -4.63
N LYS A 80 -3.02 -11.59 -5.01
CA LYS A 80 -3.13 -10.47 -5.96
C LYS A 80 -3.90 -9.32 -5.33
N ILE A 81 -3.34 -8.12 -5.43
CA ILE A 81 -3.98 -6.90 -4.97
C ILE A 81 -4.97 -6.43 -6.05
N LEU A 82 -6.17 -6.03 -5.64
CA LEU A 82 -7.24 -5.66 -6.55
C LEU A 82 -7.65 -4.21 -6.36
N GLN A 83 -7.99 -3.56 -7.47
CA GLN A 83 -8.69 -2.28 -7.44
C GLN A 83 -10.09 -2.47 -6.82
N GLY A 84 -10.47 -1.57 -5.92
CA GLY A 84 -11.71 -1.65 -5.14
C GLY A 84 -11.50 -2.15 -3.70
N ASP A 85 -10.40 -2.86 -3.43
CA ASP A 85 -10.03 -3.22 -2.06
C ASP A 85 -9.60 -1.97 -1.27
N HIS A 86 -9.47 -2.12 0.05
CA HIS A 86 -9.15 -1.01 0.94
C HIS A 86 -7.91 -1.27 1.78
N LEU A 87 -7.24 -0.19 2.15
CA LEU A 87 -6.20 -0.18 3.18
C LEU A 87 -6.64 0.72 4.32
N GLN A 88 -6.65 0.18 5.53
CA GLN A 88 -6.74 0.98 6.75
C GLN A 88 -5.34 1.18 7.32
N ILE A 89 -4.94 2.43 7.41
CA ILE A 89 -3.64 2.86 7.91
C ILE A 89 -3.90 3.76 9.09
N GLU A 90 -3.47 3.34 10.28
CA GLU A 90 -3.84 4.00 11.55
C GLU A 90 -5.38 4.07 11.68
N ASN A 91 -5.95 5.27 11.66
CA ASN A 91 -7.39 5.52 11.80
C ASN A 91 -8.07 5.99 10.50
N GLN A 92 -7.39 5.88 9.36
CA GLN A 92 -7.90 6.32 8.07
C GLN A 92 -8.00 5.15 7.09
N THR A 93 -9.16 5.01 6.44
CA THR A 93 -9.37 4.06 5.36
C THR A 93 -9.14 4.72 4.00
N PHE A 94 -8.50 3.98 3.11
CA PHE A 94 -8.19 4.39 1.75
C PHE A 94 -8.69 3.34 0.76
N ASP A 95 -9.28 3.80 -0.33
CA ASP A 95 -9.66 2.96 -1.47
C ASP A 95 -8.46 2.76 -2.40
N ILE A 96 -8.25 1.52 -2.83
CA ILE A 96 -7.30 1.20 -3.90
C ILE A 96 -7.98 1.51 -5.24
N ILE A 97 -7.61 2.64 -5.83
CA ILE A 97 -8.20 3.10 -7.11
C ILE A 97 -7.37 2.67 -8.33
N ASN A 98 -6.11 2.31 -8.13
CA ASN A 98 -5.28 1.73 -9.18
C ASN A 98 -4.21 0.82 -8.57
N VAL A 99 -3.81 -0.21 -9.32
CA VAL A 99 -2.70 -1.11 -8.98
C VAL A 99 -1.71 -1.10 -10.13
N GLU A 100 -0.47 -0.73 -9.84
CA GLU A 100 0.59 -0.53 -10.81
C GLU A 100 1.77 -1.43 -10.47
N TYR A 101 2.41 -1.97 -11.49
CA TYR A 101 3.69 -2.65 -11.32
C TYR A 101 4.75 -1.63 -10.92
N HIS A 102 5.54 -1.94 -9.87
CA HIS A 102 6.65 -1.10 -9.44
C HIS A 102 8.00 -1.76 -9.76
N ILE A 103 8.29 -2.88 -9.10
CA ILE A 103 9.49 -3.71 -9.26
C ILE A 103 9.10 -5.18 -9.01
N PRO A 104 9.92 -6.17 -9.39
CA PRO A 104 9.58 -7.57 -9.16
C PRO A 104 9.29 -7.83 -7.67
N GLY A 105 8.14 -8.44 -7.39
CA GLY A 105 7.71 -8.77 -6.02
C GLY A 105 7.00 -7.64 -5.26
N THR A 106 6.80 -6.47 -5.86
CA THR A 106 6.14 -5.32 -5.23
C THR A 106 5.17 -4.63 -6.19
N GLU A 107 3.97 -4.34 -5.71
CA GLU A 107 2.98 -3.52 -6.42
C GLU A 107 2.83 -2.16 -5.74
N LYS A 108 2.67 -1.12 -6.58
CA LYS A 108 2.31 0.22 -6.15
C LYS A 108 0.79 0.33 -6.24
N VAL A 109 0.14 0.65 -5.12
CA VAL A 109 -1.29 0.98 -5.10
C VAL A 109 -1.46 2.49 -5.04
N VAL A 110 -2.34 3.01 -5.89
CA VAL A 110 -2.78 4.40 -5.83
C VAL A 110 -4.03 4.46 -4.96
N LEU A 111 -4.02 5.37 -4.00
CA LEU A 111 -4.98 5.44 -2.92
C LEU A 111 -5.83 6.71 -3.00
N HIS A 112 -7.09 6.58 -2.60
CA HIS A 112 -8.00 7.70 -2.38
C HIS A 112 -8.53 7.66 -0.95
N GLU A 113 -8.54 8.80 -0.24
CA GLU A 113 -9.08 8.86 1.12
C GLU A 113 -10.60 8.65 1.10
N GLN A 114 -11.09 7.70 1.90
CA GLN A 114 -12.51 7.64 2.19
C GLN A 114 -12.88 8.82 3.08
N CYS A 115 -13.73 9.72 2.56
CA CYS A 115 -14.34 10.75 3.39
C CYS A 115 -15.23 10.04 4.42
N ALA A 116 -15.00 10.27 5.71
CA ALA A 116 -15.94 9.84 6.72
C ALA A 116 -17.33 10.40 6.37
N PRO A 117 -18.41 9.63 6.50
CA PRO A 117 -19.75 10.19 6.34
C PRO A 117 -19.89 11.33 7.34
N SER A 118 -20.07 12.55 6.82
CA SER A 118 -20.29 13.71 7.66
C SER A 118 -21.56 13.45 8.50
N PRO A 119 -21.53 13.59 9.84
CA PRO A 119 -22.71 13.37 10.68
C PRO A 119 -23.84 14.39 10.45
N LEU A 120 -23.64 15.34 9.53
CA LEU A 120 -24.62 16.35 9.17
C LEU A 120 -25.24 15.97 7.82
N TYR A 121 -26.33 15.22 7.85
CA TYR A 121 -27.47 15.29 6.92
C TYR A 121 -28.34 14.05 7.14
N TYR A 122 -29.23 14.12 8.13
CA TYR A 122 -30.48 13.37 8.07
C TYR A 122 -31.56 14.33 7.58
N PRO A 123 -32.30 14.02 6.50
CA PRO A 123 -33.49 14.77 6.11
C PRO A 123 -34.64 14.63 7.13
#